data_AF-A0A6A6HCV0-F1
#
_entry.id   AF-A0A6A6HCV0-F1
#
_cell.length_a   1.000
_cell.length_b   1.000
_cell.length_c   1.000
_cell.angle_alpha   90.00
_cell.angle_beta   90.00
_cell.angle_gamma   90.00
#
_symmetry.space_group_name_H-M   'P 1'
#
loop_
_entity.id
_entity.type
_entity.pdbx_description
1 polymer ?
#
loop_
_entity_poly.entity_id
_entity_poly.type
_entity_poly.pdbx_seq_one_letter_code
_entity_poly.pdbx_strand_id
1 'polypeptide(L)'
;MLHLLFLGTLPWITYVTAVNTPPPPLNSSTNTKYEWTALGDSLASGDGSTKYESGMRCLRYNQAYPALINKDSYFSKDQVFHNAACNGAQTSDVIQWQLLDQDTSAKPNDKYGKLKVVRCIMT
;
A
#
# COMPACT_ATOMS: atom_id res chain seq x y z
N MET A 1 14.23 -2.13 61.45
CA MET A 1 15.25 -1.94 60.39
C MET A 1 14.99 -3.01 59.36
N LEU A 2 14.73 -2.74 58.08
CA LEU A 2 15.34 -1.76 57.19
C LEU A 2 14.33 -1.46 56.06
N HIS A 3 14.15 -0.17 55.76
CA HIS A 3 13.45 0.32 54.57
C HIS A 3 14.21 -0.07 53.31
N LEU A 4 13.49 -0.30 52.20
CA LEU A 4 13.95 0.07 50.86
C LEU A 4 12.75 0.34 49.94
N LEU A 5 12.53 1.64 49.73
CA LEU A 5 11.61 2.22 48.75
C LEU A 5 12.22 2.03 47.35
N PHE A 6 11.48 1.43 46.42
CA PHE A 6 11.72 1.63 44.98
C PHE A 6 10.53 2.40 44.40
N LEU A 7 10.63 3.73 44.46
CA LEU A 7 9.81 4.63 43.64
C LEU A 7 10.37 4.63 42.22
N GLY A 8 10.03 3.59 41.45
CA GLY A 8 10.25 3.57 40.00
C GLY A 8 9.09 4.28 39.32
N THR A 9 9.30 5.52 38.88
CA THR A 9 8.35 6.24 38.03
C THR A 9 8.25 5.53 36.68
N LEU A 10 7.14 4.83 36.44
CA LEU A 10 6.83 4.24 35.14
C LEU A 10 6.71 5.37 34.10
N PRO A 11 7.37 5.27 32.94
CA PRO A 11 7.19 6.24 31.87
C PRO A 11 5.73 6.18 31.42
N TRP A 12 5.16 7.37 31.30
CA TRP A 12 3.76 7.60 31.06
C TRP A 12 3.41 6.98 29.71
N ILE A 13 2.61 5.91 29.73
CA ILE A 13 1.96 5.38 28.55
C ILE A 13 0.99 6.46 28.10
N THR A 14 1.39 7.28 27.13
CA THR A 14 0.46 8.15 26.42
C THR A 14 -0.39 7.24 25.54
N TYR A 15 -1.58 6.89 26.02
CA TYR A 15 -2.60 6.28 25.19
C TYR A 15 -2.91 7.24 24.05
N VAL A 16 -2.64 6.83 22.81
CA VAL A 16 -3.20 7.50 21.64
C VAL A 16 -4.70 7.26 21.70
N THR A 17 -5.48 8.26 22.11
CA THR A 17 -6.92 8.21 21.98
C THR A 17 -7.23 8.26 20.48
N ALA A 18 -7.60 7.12 19.91
CA ALA A 18 -8.21 7.09 18.59
C ALA A 18 -9.42 8.04 18.65
N VAL A 19 -9.37 9.12 17.86
CA VAL A 19 -10.52 9.98 17.69
C VAL A 19 -11.56 9.14 16.96
N ASN A 20 -12.59 8.70 17.68
CA ASN A 20 -13.77 8.05 17.10
C ASN A 20 -14.59 9.10 16.35
N THR A 21 -14.10 9.61 15.22
CA THR A 21 -14.98 10.22 14.24
C THR A 21 -15.83 9.12 13.62
N PRO A 22 -17.17 9.20 13.66
CA PRO A 22 -18.02 8.30 12.91
C PRO A 22 -17.55 8.28 11.45
N PRO A 23 -17.41 7.10 10.81
CA PRO A 23 -17.08 7.06 9.40
C PRO A 23 -18.13 7.90 8.64
N PRO A 24 -17.71 8.73 7.67
CA PRO A 24 -18.63 9.53 6.89
C PRO A 24 -19.72 8.62 6.30
N PRO A 25 -20.99 9.08 6.25
CA PRO A 25 -22.08 8.25 5.77
C PRO A 25 -21.77 7.74 4.36
N LEU A 26 -21.81 6.42 4.18
CA LEU A 26 -21.72 5.78 2.87
C LEU A 26 -22.91 6.23 2.04
N ASN A 27 -22.71 7.25 1.20
CA ASN A 27 -23.70 7.67 0.22
C ASN A 27 -23.81 6.55 -0.84
N SER A 28 -24.76 5.64 -0.62
CA SER A 28 -25.08 4.54 -1.52
C SER A 28 -25.84 5.09 -2.73
N SER A 29 -25.08 5.69 -3.64
CA SER A 29 -25.53 5.97 -4.99
C SER A 29 -24.33 5.77 -5.90
N THR A 30 -24.56 5.11 -7.04
CA THR A 30 -23.64 4.86 -8.16
C THR A 30 -22.75 3.62 -8.07
N ASN A 31 -22.64 2.93 -9.21
CA ASN A 31 -21.69 1.87 -9.58
C ASN A 31 -20.33 2.07 -8.87
N THR A 32 -20.18 1.49 -7.68
CA THR A 32 -19.01 1.74 -6.82
C THR A 32 -17.91 0.81 -7.28
N LYS A 33 -17.03 1.30 -8.15
CA LYS A 33 -15.82 0.55 -8.52
C LYS A 33 -14.86 0.54 -7.34
N TYR A 34 -14.39 -0.64 -6.97
CA TYR A 34 -13.42 -0.78 -5.90
C TYR A 34 -12.01 -0.57 -6.46
N GLU A 35 -11.29 0.43 -5.98
CA GLU A 35 -9.89 0.61 -6.34
C GLU A 35 -9.03 -0.17 -5.36
N TRP A 36 -8.17 -1.06 -5.88
CA TRP A 36 -7.22 -1.81 -5.08
C TRP A 36 -5.81 -1.61 -5.61
N THR A 37 -4.88 -1.43 -4.69
CA THR A 37 -3.49 -1.13 -5.01
C THR A 37 -2.56 -2.09 -4.28
N ALA A 38 -1.66 -2.70 -5.03
CA ALA A 38 -0.57 -3.49 -4.49
C ALA A 38 0.70 -2.64 -4.31
N LEU A 39 1.19 -2.62 -3.08
CA LEU A 39 2.39 -1.92 -2.65
C LEU A 39 3.42 -2.96 -2.17
N GLY A 40 4.69 -2.56 -2.11
CA GLY A 40 5.75 -3.35 -1.50
C GLY A 40 6.99 -3.47 -2.37
N ASP A 41 7.78 -4.48 -2.04
CA ASP A 41 9.09 -4.76 -2.60
C ASP A 41 9.04 -5.89 -3.65
N SER A 42 10.13 -6.67 -3.75
CA SER A 42 10.26 -7.82 -4.66
C SER A 42 9.23 -8.91 -4.42
N LEU A 43 8.77 -9.11 -3.18
CA LEU A 43 7.79 -10.15 -2.85
C LEU A 43 6.41 -9.82 -3.42
N ALA A 44 6.07 -8.54 -3.43
CA ALA A 44 4.82 -8.05 -4.03
C ALA A 44 4.93 -7.87 -5.55
N SER A 45 6.11 -7.48 -6.06
CA SER A 45 6.33 -7.39 -7.52
C SER A 45 6.43 -8.76 -8.18
N GLY A 46 6.75 -9.81 -7.40
CA GLY A 46 6.86 -11.19 -7.85
C GLY A 46 8.20 -11.51 -8.50
N ASP A 47 9.29 -10.89 -8.02
CA ASP A 47 10.63 -11.20 -8.52
C ASP A 47 10.95 -12.69 -8.36
N GLY A 48 11.54 -13.29 -9.40
CA GLY A 48 11.75 -14.73 -9.50
C GLY A 48 10.53 -15.54 -9.94
N SER A 49 9.37 -14.92 -10.18
CA SER A 49 8.26 -15.60 -10.85
C SER A 49 8.46 -15.64 -12.38
N THR A 50 7.56 -16.32 -13.10
CA THR A 50 7.82 -16.73 -14.48
C THR A 50 7.87 -15.55 -15.46
N LYS A 51 6.72 -14.94 -15.76
CA LYS A 51 6.61 -14.00 -16.88
C LYS A 51 6.54 -12.55 -16.41
N TYR A 52 7.58 -11.79 -16.75
CA TYR A 52 7.63 -10.34 -16.58
C TYR A 52 6.47 -9.69 -17.35
N GLU A 53 5.83 -8.71 -16.72
CA GLU A 53 4.69 -7.98 -17.26
C GLU A 53 5.04 -6.50 -17.50
N SER A 54 5.54 -5.80 -16.48
CA SER A 54 5.76 -4.36 -16.55
C SER A 54 6.69 -3.83 -15.44
N GLY A 55 6.89 -2.51 -15.41
CA GLY A 55 7.55 -1.83 -14.29
C GLY A 55 9.06 -1.60 -14.43
N MET A 56 9.66 -1.90 -15.58
CA MET A 56 11.09 -1.69 -15.83
C MET A 56 11.95 -2.34 -14.73
N ARG A 57 12.70 -1.56 -13.95
CA ARG A 57 13.55 -2.08 -12.86
C ARG A 57 12.77 -2.53 -11.63
N CYS A 58 11.48 -2.22 -11.54
CA CYS A 58 10.60 -2.76 -10.51
C CYS A 58 10.26 -4.23 -10.69
N LEU A 59 10.52 -4.81 -11.87
CA LEU A 59 10.29 -6.22 -12.18
C LEU A 59 8.91 -6.71 -11.70
N ARG A 60 7.83 -6.19 -12.29
CA ARG A 60 6.45 -6.62 -11.97
C ARG A 60 6.07 -7.77 -12.88
N TYR A 61 5.74 -8.91 -12.27
CA TYR A 61 5.43 -10.14 -12.99
C TYR A 61 3.94 -10.47 -12.94
N ASN A 62 3.47 -11.18 -13.95
CA ASN A 62 2.04 -11.52 -14.11
C ASN A 62 1.57 -12.70 -13.22
N GLN A 63 2.51 -13.39 -12.56
CA GLN A 63 2.28 -14.45 -11.57
C GLN A 63 2.58 -13.98 -10.14
N ALA A 64 2.85 -12.68 -9.93
CA ALA A 64 2.92 -12.13 -8.59
C ALA A 64 1.56 -12.28 -7.88
N TYR A 65 1.55 -12.50 -6.57
CA TYR A 65 0.29 -12.68 -5.83
C TYR A 65 -0.74 -11.56 -6.08
N PRO A 66 -0.37 -10.27 -6.26
CA PRO A 66 -1.36 -9.25 -6.56
C PRO A 66 -1.97 -9.39 -7.97
N ALA A 67 -1.17 -9.83 -8.93
CA ALA A 67 -1.65 -10.10 -10.29
C ALA A 67 -2.58 -11.33 -10.32
N LEU A 68 -2.34 -12.32 -9.44
CA LEU A 68 -3.20 -13.50 -9.28
C LEU A 68 -4.52 -13.12 -8.61
N ILE A 69 -4.49 -12.38 -7.50
CA ILE A 69 -5.70 -11.87 -6.83
C ILE A 69 -6.52 -11.01 -7.78
N ASN A 70 -5.88 -10.16 -8.58
CA ASN A 70 -6.60 -9.33 -9.55
C ASN A 70 -7.32 -10.15 -10.63
N LYS A 71 -6.84 -11.35 -10.97
CA LYS A 71 -7.46 -12.25 -11.95
C LYS A 71 -8.50 -13.17 -11.34
N ASP A 72 -8.57 -13.23 -10.01
CA ASP A 72 -9.49 -14.10 -9.29
C ASP A 72 -10.93 -13.58 -9.43
N SER A 73 -11.87 -14.47 -9.75
CA SER A 73 -13.27 -14.13 -10.05
C SER A 73 -14.07 -13.66 -8.83
N TYR A 74 -13.61 -13.95 -7.61
CA TYR A 74 -14.21 -13.44 -6.38
C TYR A 74 -13.90 -11.97 -6.15
N PHE A 75 -12.74 -11.49 -6.61
CA PHE A 75 -12.27 -10.12 -6.40
C PHE A 75 -12.37 -9.23 -7.65
N SER A 76 -12.34 -9.81 -8.84
CA SER A 76 -12.27 -9.07 -10.12
C SER A 76 -13.56 -8.39 -10.58
N LYS A 77 -14.67 -8.50 -9.84
CA LYS A 77 -15.92 -7.84 -10.18
C LYS A 77 -15.84 -6.35 -9.84
N ASP A 78 -15.90 -5.51 -10.87
CA ASP A 78 -15.95 -4.04 -10.77
C ASP A 78 -14.77 -3.40 -10.02
N GLN A 79 -13.56 -3.96 -10.13
CA GLN A 79 -12.36 -3.39 -9.51
C GLN A 79 -11.41 -2.69 -10.50
N VAL A 80 -10.72 -1.66 -10.01
CA VAL A 80 -9.59 -1.02 -10.70
C VAL A 80 -8.32 -1.41 -9.96
N PHE A 81 -7.41 -2.10 -10.66
CA PHE A 81 -6.15 -2.56 -10.08
C PHE A 81 -4.97 -1.69 -10.47
N HIS A 82 -4.20 -1.30 -9.45
CA HIS A 82 -2.91 -0.64 -9.58
C HIS A 82 -1.82 -1.50 -8.94
N ASN A 83 -0.79 -1.85 -9.70
CA ASN A 83 0.39 -2.52 -9.17
C ASN A 83 1.54 -1.50 -9.09
N ALA A 84 1.80 -0.98 -7.89
CA ALA A 84 2.88 -0.02 -7.63
C ALA A 84 4.11 -0.69 -6.99
N ALA A 85 4.02 -1.96 -6.59
CA ALA A 85 5.13 -2.71 -5.99
C ALA A 85 6.41 -2.65 -6.86
N CYS A 86 7.56 -2.66 -6.20
CA CYS A 86 8.83 -2.46 -6.88
C CYS A 86 9.97 -3.24 -6.24
N ASN A 87 10.69 -4.04 -7.03
CA ASN A 87 11.87 -4.74 -6.56
C ASN A 87 12.86 -3.81 -5.84
N GLY A 88 13.32 -4.22 -4.65
CA GLY A 88 14.26 -3.48 -3.82
C GLY A 88 13.70 -2.15 -3.27
N ALA A 89 12.38 -2.01 -3.15
CA ALA A 89 11.77 -0.89 -2.45
C ALA A 89 11.95 -1.03 -0.93
N GLN A 90 12.40 0.04 -0.29
CA GLN A 90 12.36 0.18 1.16
C GLN A 90 11.04 0.84 1.60
N THR A 91 10.78 0.89 2.91
CA THR A 91 9.58 1.56 3.44
C THR A 91 9.50 3.04 3.04
N SER A 92 10.65 3.74 2.98
CA SER A 92 10.72 5.11 2.47
C SER A 92 10.31 5.23 1.01
N ASP A 93 10.64 4.24 0.19
CA ASP A 93 10.25 4.19 -1.22
C ASP A 93 8.74 4.00 -1.39
N VAL A 94 8.12 3.19 -0.52
CA VAL A 94 6.66 2.99 -0.54
C VAL A 94 5.94 4.31 -0.30
N ILE A 95 6.36 5.05 0.73
CA ILE A 95 5.77 6.35 1.07
C ILE A 95 5.99 7.37 -0.05
N GLN A 96 7.21 7.43 -0.59
CA GLN A 96 7.59 8.48 -1.54
C GLN A 96 7.09 8.22 -2.96
N TRP A 97 7.00 6.96 -3.39
CA TRP A 97 6.80 6.62 -4.81
C TRP A 97 5.62 5.69 -5.07
N GLN A 98 5.07 4.99 -4.06
CA GLN A 98 3.97 4.04 -4.29
C GLN A 98 2.62 4.55 -3.79
N LEU A 99 2.60 5.55 -2.89
CA LEU A 99 1.38 6.18 -2.36
C LEU A 99 1.00 7.49 -3.07
N LEU A 100 1.34 7.62 -4.35
CA LEU A 100 1.12 8.87 -5.09
C LEU A 100 -0.36 9.11 -5.37
N ASP A 101 -0.84 10.27 -4.97
CA ASP A 101 -2.21 10.78 -5.13
C ASP A 101 -2.46 11.44 -6.51
N GLN A 102 -1.40 11.66 -7.29
CA GLN A 102 -1.46 12.25 -8.63
C GLN A 102 -0.56 11.51 -9.63
N ASP A 103 -0.91 11.60 -10.92
CA ASP A 103 -0.18 10.89 -11.97
C ASP A 103 1.13 11.64 -12.21
N THR A 104 2.23 11.07 -11.74
CA THR A 104 3.57 11.60 -12.01
C THR A 104 4.10 11.11 -13.36
N SER A 105 3.26 10.71 -14.31
CA SER A 105 3.65 10.22 -15.63
C SER A 105 4.55 11.17 -16.45
N ALA A 106 4.70 12.43 -16.04
CA ALA A 106 5.69 13.38 -16.57
C ALA A 106 7.07 13.33 -15.90
N LYS A 107 7.24 12.52 -14.84
CA LYS A 107 8.50 12.24 -14.15
C LYS A 107 8.60 10.74 -13.86
N PRO A 108 9.02 9.90 -14.83
CA PRO A 108 9.54 8.61 -14.44
C PRO A 108 10.89 8.87 -13.75
N ASN A 109 11.10 8.29 -12.58
CA ASN A 109 12.44 7.81 -12.31
C ASN A 109 12.60 6.50 -13.10
N ASP A 110 13.81 6.22 -13.61
CA ASP A 110 14.06 5.01 -14.43
C ASP A 110 13.77 3.70 -13.67
N LYS A 111 13.63 3.80 -12.34
CA LYS A 111 13.36 2.68 -11.45
C LYS A 111 11.88 2.28 -11.44
N TYR A 112 10.93 3.24 -11.42
CA TYR A 112 9.51 2.95 -11.14
C TYR A 112 8.58 3.00 -12.36
N GLY A 113 9.06 3.54 -13.49
CA GLY A 113 8.31 3.63 -14.74
C GLY A 113 7.06 4.51 -14.62
N LYS A 114 6.04 4.26 -15.45
CA LYS A 114 4.76 4.98 -15.36
C LYS A 114 4.02 4.52 -14.10
N LEU A 115 4.01 5.36 -13.08
CA LEU A 115 3.23 5.16 -11.87
C LEU A 115 1.77 5.51 -12.17
N LYS A 116 0.83 4.68 -11.69
CA LYS A 116 -0.59 5.01 -11.73
C LYS A 116 -0.97 5.65 -10.41
N VAL A 117 -1.86 6.64 -10.48
CA VAL A 117 -2.46 7.28 -9.31
C VAL A 117 -3.09 6.22 -8.42
N VAL A 118 -2.76 6.29 -7.15
CA VAL A 118 -3.40 5.52 -6.10
C VAL A 118 -4.28 6.52 -5.35
N ARG A 119 -5.60 6.48 -5.56
CA ARG A 119 -6.50 7.26 -4.72
C ARG A 119 -6.76 6.51 -3.43
N CYS A 120 -5.76 6.51 -2.55
CA CYS A 120 -5.95 6.11 -1.18
C CYS A 120 -6.91 7.12 -0.52
N ILE A 121 -8.20 6.77 -0.43
CA ILE A 121 -9.12 7.42 0.51
C ILE A 121 -8.70 6.93 1.91
N MET A 122 -7.65 7.53 2.46
CA MET A 122 -7.37 7.44 3.89
C MET A 122 -8.24 8.48 4.58
N THR A 123 -9.52 8.16 4.76
CA THR A 123 -10.43 8.92 5.65
C THR A 123 -10.48 8.27 7.00
#